data_AF-A0A2N1MMI7-F1
#
_entry.id   AF-A0A2N1MMI7-F1
#
_cell.length_a   1.000
_cell.length_b   1.000
_cell.length_c   1.000
_cell.angle_alpha   90.00
_cell.angle_beta   90.00
_cell.angle_gamma   90.00
#
_symmetry.space_group_name_H-M   'P 1'
#
loop_
_entity.id
_entity.type
_entity.pdbx_description
1 polymer ?
#
loop_
_entity_poly.entity_id
_entity_poly.type
_entity_poly.pdbx_seq_one_letter_code
_entity_poly.pdbx_strand_id
1 'polypeptide(L)' 'LQVILDEGHIICTKSSKQSIAACNLDAERRWILTGTPIMNKLNDMYSLIKFLRFTPFDNFEMWNT' A
#
# COMPACT_ATOMS: atom_id res chain seq x y z
N LEU A 1 -17.12 -5.20 -0.05
CA LEU A 1 -16.78 -4.19 0.99
C LEU A 1 -15.78 -3.20 0.41
N GLN A 2 -15.85 -1.91 0.77
CA GLN A 2 -14.92 -0.87 0.33
C GLN A 2 -14.11 -0.34 1.51
N VAL A 3 -12.80 -0.16 1.32
CA VAL A 3 -11.90 0.47 2.29
C VAL A 3 -11.22 1.67 1.63
N ILE A 4 -11.18 2.79 2.34
CA ILE A 4 -10.54 4.02 1.90
C ILE A 4 -9.56 4.43 2.99
N LEU A 5 -8.28 4.59 2.63
CA LEU A 5 -7.27 5.14 3.52
C LEU A 5 -7.11 6.62 3.20
N ASP A 6 -7.32 7.47 4.19
CA ASP A 6 -6.93 8.87 4.14
C ASP A 6 -5.48 9.04 4.61
N GLU A 7 -4.77 10.01 4.06
CA GLU A 7 -3.33 10.20 4.23
C GLU A 7 -2.52 8.92 4.06
N GLY A 8 -2.77 8.19 2.96
CA GLY A 8 -2.23 6.84 2.76
C GLY A 8 -0.70 6.71 2.79
N HIS A 9 0.04 7.83 2.71
CA HIS A 9 1.49 7.83 2.92
C HIS A 9 1.90 7.28 4.31
N ILE A 10 0.99 7.24 5.29
CA ILE A 10 1.20 6.61 6.61
C ILE A 10 1.58 5.12 6.49
N ILE A 11 1.07 4.39 5.49
CA ILE A 11 1.34 2.95 5.34
C ILE A 11 2.55 2.63 4.45
N CYS A 12 3.31 3.64 4.01
CA CYS A 12 4.48 3.47 3.13
C CYS A 12 5.55 2.53 3.68
N THR A 13 5.68 2.43 5.01
CA THR A 13 6.66 1.55 5.65
C THR A 13 6.14 0.11 5.73
N LYS A 14 6.63 -0.79 4.87
CA LYS A 14 6.14 -2.18 4.74
C LYS A 14 6.18 -2.99 6.03
N SER A 15 7.17 -2.74 6.90
CA SER A 15 7.39 -3.46 8.15
C SER A 15 6.57 -2.91 9.32
N SER A 16 5.88 -1.78 9.12
CA SER A 16 5.06 -1.19 10.17
C SER A 16 3.82 -2.04 10.44
N LYS A 17 3.40 -2.11 11.71
CA LYS A 17 2.17 -2.81 12.11
C LYS A 17 0.94 -2.26 11.38
N GLN A 18 0.92 -0.95 11.11
CA GLN A 18 -0.18 -0.28 10.40
C GLN A 18 -0.28 -0.74 8.95
N SER A 19 0.84 -0.79 8.21
CA SER A 19 0.86 -1.27 6.82
C SER A 19 0.43 -2.74 6.72
N ILE A 20 0.94 -3.59 7.62
CA ILE A 20 0.56 -5.01 7.68
C ILE A 20 -0.94 -5.17 7.97
N ALA A 21 -1.46 -4.45 8.97
CA ALA A 21 -2.87 -4.48 9.32
C ALA A 21 -3.76 -3.99 8.16
N ALA A 22 -3.40 -2.87 7.52
CA ALA A 22 -4.13 -2.31 6.39
C ALA A 22 -4.17 -3.25 5.18
N CYS A 23 -3.05 -3.90 4.84
CA CYS A 23 -2.99 -4.86 3.74
C CYS A 23 -3.85 -6.10 3.98
N ASN A 24 -3.99 -6.53 5.25
CA ASN A 24 -4.76 -7.69 5.66
C ASN A 24 -6.27 -7.44 5.78
N LEU A 25 -6.73 -6.18 5.69
CA LEU A 25 -8.15 -5.87 5.64
C LEU A 25 -8.81 -6.61 4.46
N ASP A 26 -9.97 -7.21 4.69
CA ASP A 26 -10.75 -7.84 3.64
C ASP A 26 -11.64 -6.81 2.94
N ALA A 27 -11.37 -6.57 1.66
CA ALA A 27 -12.02 -5.55 0.86
C ALA A 27 -11.81 -5.81 -0.62
N GLU A 28 -12.90 -5.68 -1.37
CA GLU A 28 -12.96 -5.81 -2.83
C GLU A 28 -12.51 -4.51 -3.50
N ARG A 29 -12.98 -3.37 -3.00
CA ARG A 29 -12.64 -2.03 -3.51
C ARG A 29 -11.72 -1.33 -2.51
N ARG A 30 -10.58 -0.85 -2.99
CA ARG A 30 -9.53 -0.25 -2.16
C ARG A 30 -9.13 1.08 -2.75
N TRP A 31 -9.14 2.11 -1.93
CA TRP A 31 -8.76 3.45 -2.33
C TRP A 31 -7.75 4.02 -1.35
N ILE A 32 -6.82 4.80 -1.89
CA ILE A 32 -5.89 5.60 -1.12
C ILE A 32 -6.09 7.05 -1.54
N LEU A 33 -6.34 7.90 -0.56
CA LEU A 33 -6.30 9.35 -0.71
C LEU A 33 -5.01 9.85 -0.05
N THR A 34 -4.18 10.57 -0.79
CA THR A 34 -2.96 11.18 -0.26
C THR A 34 -2.51 12.32 -1.16
N GLY A 35 -2.13 13.45 -0.56
CA GLY A 35 -1.48 14.54 -1.28
C GLY A 35 -0.01 14.27 -1.62
N THR A 36 0.58 13.24 -1.01
CA THR A 36 2.02 12.93 -1.04
C THR A 36 2.25 11.43 -1.25
N PRO A 37 1.98 10.88 -2.44
CA PRO A 37 2.08 9.44 -2.68
C PRO A 37 3.51 8.88 -2.54
N ILE A 38 4.53 9.73 -2.68
CA ILE A 38 5.95 9.36 -2.56
C ILE A 38 6.60 10.38 -1.62
N MET A 39 7.16 9.90 -0.50
CA MET A 39 7.82 10.75 0.49
C MET A 39 9.33 10.63 0.39
N ASN A 40 9.89 9.42 0.53
CA ASN A 40 11.35 9.25 0.66
C ASN A 40 11.97 8.39 -0.44
N LYS A 41 11.40 7.22 -0.73
CA LYS A 41 12.00 6.23 -1.65
C LYS A 41 10.94 5.63 -2.56
N LEU A 42 11.34 5.21 -3.76
CA LEU A 42 10.46 4.43 -4.66
C LEU A 42 9.88 3.18 -3.96
N ASN A 43 10.66 2.54 -3.08
CA ASN A 43 10.20 1.39 -2.30
C ASN A 43 9.07 1.70 -1.31
N ASP A 44 8.81 2.96 -1.00
CA ASP A 44 7.67 3.36 -0.16
C ASP A 44 6.33 3.13 -0.90
N MET A 45 6.35 3.17 -2.24
CA MET A 45 5.17 2.87 -3.06
C MET A 45 4.77 1.40 -3.01
N TYR A 46 5.70 0.48 -2.73
CA TYR A 46 5.39 -0.95 -2.69
C TYR A 46 4.26 -1.26 -1.71
N SER A 47 4.27 -0.62 -0.53
CA SER A 47 3.23 -0.84 0.48
C SER A 47 1.86 -0.33 0.01
N LEU A 48 1.82 0.77 -0.75
CA LEU A 48 0.59 1.31 -1.34
C LEU A 48 0.05 0.39 -2.43
N ILE A 49 0.93 -0.09 -3.31
CA ILE A 49 0.60 -1.04 -4.39
C ILE A 49 0.12 -2.37 -3.81
N LYS A 50 0.78 -2.86 -2.76
CA LYS A 50 0.39 -4.05 -2.02
C LYS A 50 -0.99 -3.89 -1.37
N PHE A 51 -1.26 -2.74 -0.75
CA PHE A 51 -2.59 -2.45 -0.22
C PHE A 51 -3.64 -2.50 -1.33
N LEU A 52 -3.39 -1.87 -2.49
CA LEU A 52 -4.30 -1.86 -3.63
C LEU A 52 -4.45 -3.22 -4.33
N ARG A 53 -3.59 -4.22 -4.01
CA ARG A 53 -3.56 -5.55 -4.63
C ARG A 53 -3.41 -5.48 -6.15
N PHE A 54 -2.52 -4.60 -6.62
CA PHE A 54 -2.25 -4.44 -8.05
C PHE A 54 -1.28 -5.53 -8.54
N THR A 55 -1.83 -6.70 -8.83
CA THR A 55 -1.07 -7.86 -9.34
C THR A 55 -0.48 -7.58 -10.74
N PRO A 56 0.77 -7.96 -11.02
CA PRO A 56 1.70 -8.76 -10.20
C PRO A 56 2.60 -7.95 -9.25
N PHE A 57 2.48 -6.62 -9.25
CA PHE A 57 3.39 -5.71 -8.53
C PHE A 57 3.17 -5.65 -7.02
N ASP A 58 2.09 -6.26 -6.52
CA ASP A 58 1.86 -6.48 -5.09
C ASP A 58 2.75 -7.59 -4.50
N ASN A 59 3.42 -8.37 -5.33
CA ASN A 59 4.48 -9.30 -4.91
C ASN A 59 5.85 -8.58 -4.84
N PHE A 60 6.52 -8.73 -3.69
CA PHE A 60 7.82 -8.10 -3.45
C PHE A 60 8.93 -8.63 -4.36
N GLU A 61 8.87 -9.90 -4.79
CA GLU A 61 9.86 -10.47 -5.71
C GLU A 61 9.75 -9.83 -7.10
N MET A 62 8.53 -9.70 -7.60
CA MET A 62 8.21 -8.99 -8.85
C MET A 62 8.59 -7.51 -8.81
N TRP A 63 8.44 -6.86 -7.65
CA TRP A 63 8.75 -5.44 -7.50
C TRP A 63 10.25 -5.10 -7.60
N ASN A 64 11.13 -6.03 -7.20
CA ASN A 64 12.60 -5.80 -7.20
C ASN A 64 13.31 -6.39 -8.43
N THR A 65 12.56 -6.88 -9.42
CA THR A 65 13.09 -7.36 -10.71
C THR A 65 13.09 -6.23 -11.72
#